data_AF-A0A1G3I9K3-F1
#
_entry.id   AF-A0A1G3I9K3-F1
#
_cell.length_a   1.000
_cell.length_b   1.000
_cell.length_c   1.000
_cell.angle_alpha   90.00
_cell.angle_beta   90.00
_cell.angle_gamma   90.00
#
_symmetry.space_group_name_H-M   'P 1'
#
loop_
_entity.id
_entity.type
_entity.pdbx_description
1 polymer ?
#
loop_
_entity_poly.entity_id
_entity_poly.type
_entity_poly.pdbx_seq_one_letter_code
_entity_poly.pdbx_strand_id
1 'polypeptide(L)' 'MRYTVKYEEFAGAWAVIDTKSLGRVIGIHDNAADAEDAAWAEEERWYKCYPLSIGKLNPSLHHG' A
#
# COMPACT_ATOMS: atom_id res chain seq x y z
N MET A 1 4.52 0.53 -5.13
CA MET A 1 3.32 1.12 -4.52
C MET A 1 2.22 0.08 -4.51
N ARG A 2 1.80 -0.34 -3.32
CA ARG A 2 0.68 -1.25 -3.10
C ARG A 2 -0.65 -0.54 -3.27
N TYR A 3 -0.73 0.71 -2.84
CA TYR A 3 -1.91 1.54 -2.93
C TYR A 3 -1.89 2.40 -4.21
N THR A 4 -3.05 2.56 -4.84
CA THR A 4 -3.23 3.42 -6.02
C THR A 4 -4.46 4.30 -5.83
N VAL A 5 -4.48 5.44 -6.50
CA VAL A 5 -5.58 6.40 -6.46
C VAL A 5 -6.34 6.36 -7.78
N LYS A 6 -7.68 6.29 -7.72
CA LYS A 6 -8.54 6.29 -8.90
C LYS A 6 -9.77 7.15 -8.65
N TYR A 7 -10.12 8.01 -9.60
CA TYR A 7 -11.41 8.72 -9.58
C TYR A 7 -12.55 7.76 -9.94
N GLU A 8 -13.59 7.73 -9.11
CA GLU A 8 -14.80 6.94 -9.33
C GLU A 8 -15.94 7.87 -9.76
N GLU A 9 -16.29 7.81 -11.04
CA GLU A 9 -17.24 8.73 -11.66
C GLU A 9 -18.64 8.61 -11.08
N PHE A 10 -19.06 7.41 -10.65
CA PHE A 10 -20.36 7.20 -10.04
C PHE A 10 -20.48 7.88 -8.66
N ALA A 11 -19.38 7.87 -7.90
CA ALA A 11 -19.34 8.47 -6.56
C ALA A 11 -18.92 9.95 -6.59
N GLY A 12 -18.34 10.43 -7.69
CA GLY A 12 -17.77 11.77 -7.78
C GLY A 12 -16.60 11.99 -6.83
N ALA A 13 -15.83 10.93 -6.54
CA ALA A 13 -14.81 10.94 -5.49
C ALA A 13 -13.55 10.16 -5.88
N TRP A 14 -12.46 10.43 -5.17
CA TRP A 14 -11.16 9.78 -5.33
C TRP A 14 -11.01 8.61 -4.36
N ALA A 15 -10.91 7.39 -4.89
CA ALA A 15 -10.75 6.17 -4.11
C ALA A 15 -9.28 5.77 -4.00
N VAL A 16 -8.86 5.41 -2.78
CA VAL A 16 -7.58 4.73 -2.52
C VAL A 16 -7.82 3.23 -2.55
N ILE A 17 -7.09 2.52 -3.41
CA ILE A 17 -7.30 1.12 -3.74
C ILE A 17 -6.04 0.32 -3.40
N ASP A 18 -6.19 -0.73 -2.59
CA ASP A 18 -5.15 -1.72 -2.35
C ASP A 18 -5.09 -2.74 -3.49
N THR A 19 -4.08 -2.59 -4.35
CA THR A 19 -3.86 -3.47 -5.51
C THR A 19 -3.42 -4.88 -5.13
N LYS A 20 -2.96 -5.10 -3.89
CA LYS A 20 -2.53 -6.42 -3.39
C LYS A 20 -3.65 -7.15 -2.64
N SER A 21 -4.75 -6.47 -2.32
CA SER A 21 -5.94 -7.05 -1.70
C SER A 21 -7.11 -7.11 -2.69
N LEU A 22 -6.87 -7.66 -3.89
CA LEU A 22 -7.89 -7.84 -4.94
C LEU A 22 -8.60 -6.53 -5.37
N GLY A 23 -7.91 -5.39 -5.27
CA GLY A 23 -8.50 -4.09 -5.64
C GLY A 23 -9.49 -3.55 -4.61
N ARG A 24 -9.33 -3.90 -3.33
CA ARG A 24 -10.16 -3.38 -2.24
C ARG A 24 -9.99 -1.87 -2.09
N VAL A 25 -11.12 -1.15 -2.02
CA VAL A 25 -11.15 0.28 -1.64
C VAL A 25 -10.93 0.40 -0.13
N ILE A 26 -9.98 1.24 0.27
CA ILE A 26 -9.62 1.48 1.67
C ILE A 26 -9.88 2.92 2.14
N GLY A 27 -10.07 3.86 1.20
CA GLY A 27 -10.37 5.25 1.48
C GLY A 27 -11.10 5.90 0.30
N ILE A 28 -11.93 6.89 0.59
CA ILE A 28 -12.65 7.73 -0.38
C ILE A 28 -12.46 9.18 0.05
N HIS A 29 -12.09 10.04 -0.88
CA HIS A 29 -11.74 11.44 -0.64
C HIS A 29 -12.39 12.33 -1.71
N ASP A 30 -12.69 13.56 -1.33
CA ASP A 30 -13.34 14.51 -2.24
C ASP A 30 -12.37 15.15 -3.24
N ASN A 31 -11.06 15.08 -2.97
CA ASN A 31 -10.02 15.63 -3.82
C ASN A 31 -8.85 14.64 -4.04
N ALA A 32 -8.12 14.84 -5.13
CA ALA A 32 -7.03 13.96 -5.54
C ALA A 32 -5.84 14.00 -4.57
N ALA A 33 -5.49 15.20 -4.09
CA ALA A 33 -4.33 15.42 -3.24
C ALA A 33 -4.45 14.64 -1.90
N ASP A 34 -5.60 14.73 -1.24
CA ASP A 34 -5.87 14.01 0.01
C ASP A 34 -5.85 12.49 -0.22
N ALA A 35 -6.32 12.01 -1.37
CA ALA A 35 -6.27 10.59 -1.72
C ALA A 35 -4.82 10.12 -1.96
N GLU A 36 -4.00 10.93 -2.61
CA GLU A 36 -2.58 10.64 -2.84
C GLU A 36 -1.79 10.62 -1.52
N ASP A 37 -2.01 11.61 -0.65
CA ASP A 37 -1.41 11.67 0.68
C ASP A 37 -1.83 10.47 1.54
N ALA A 38 -3.11 10.08 1.49
CA ALA A 38 -3.60 8.90 2.18
C ALA A 38 -2.99 7.60 1.63
N ALA A 39 -2.86 7.47 0.31
CA ALA A 39 -2.21 6.32 -0.32
C ALA A 39 -0.73 6.20 0.10
N TRP A 40 -0.03 7.33 0.21
CA TRP A 40 1.36 7.35 0.67
C TRP A 40 1.48 7.02 2.16
N ALA A 41 0.61 7.57 3.00
CA ALA A 41 0.58 7.28 4.43
C ALA A 41 0.35 5.79 4.71
N GLU A 42 -0.53 5.14 3.95
CA GLU A 42 -0.78 3.69 4.06
C GLU A 42 0.41 2.86 3.55
N GLU A 43 1.09 3.29 2.48
CA GLU A 43 2.33 2.66 2.01
C GLU A 43 3.41 2.73 3.10
N GLU A 44 3.64 3.90 3.70
CA GLU A 44 4.60 4.07 4.80
C GLU A 44 4.24 3.23 6.02
N ARG A 45 2.96 3.22 6.41
CA ARG A 45 2.46 2.42 7.53
C ARG A 45 2.72 0.93 7.27
N TRP A 46 2.46 0.47 6.06
CA TRP A 46 2.72 -0.92 5.68
C TRP A 46 4.20 -1.27 5.82
N TYR A 47 5.12 -0.43 5.30
CA TYR A 47 6.55 -0.67 5.46
C TYR A 47 7.02 -0.63 6.92
N LYS A 48 6.42 0.22 7.77
CA LYS A 48 6.72 0.27 9.21
C LYS A 48 6.27 -1.00 9.93
N CYS A 49 5.08 -1.52 9.62
CA CYS A 49 4.52 -2.72 10.27
C CYS A 49 5.09 -4.03 9.72
N TYR A 50 5.44 -4.04 8.43
CA TYR A 50 6.05 -5.16 7.75
C TYR A 50 7.39 -4.69 7.19
N PRO A 51 8.42 -4.53 8.06
CA PRO A 51 9.74 -4.23 7.57
C PRO A 51 10.06 -5.30 6.53
N LEU A 52 10.36 -4.86 5.31
CA LEU A 52 10.97 -5.74 4.33
C LEU A 52 12.18 -6.32 5.06
N SER A 53 12.14 -7.61 5.37
CA SER A 53 13.27 -8.31 5.94
C SER A 53 14.34 -8.36 4.85
N ILE A 54 15.03 -7.24 4.68
CA ILE A 54 16.21 -7.10 3.83
C ILE A 54 17.26 -7.95 4.55
N GLY A 55 17.42 -9.18 4.07
CA GLY A 55 18.57 -10.03 4.37
C GLY A 55 18.69 -10.54 5.80
N LYS A 56 17.93 -11.59 6.15
CA LYS A 56 18.57 -12.75 6.79
C LYS A 56 18.71 -13.86 5.76
N LEU A 57 19.58 -13.65 4.76
CA LEU A 57 20.25 -14.78 4.14
C LEU A 57 21.06 -15.43 5.25
N ASN A 58 20.69 -16.65 5.61
CA ASN A 58 21.39 -17.47 6.58
C ASN A 58 22.26 -18.47 5.79
N PRO A 59 23.53 -18.20 5.49
CA PRO A 59 24.43 -19.21 4.96
C PRO A 59 25.11 -19.93 6.12
N SER A 60 24.36 -20.70 6.89
CA SER A 60 24.93 -21.61 7.90
C SER A 60 24.23 -22.96 7.87
N LEU A 61 24.23 -23.55 6.67
CA LEU A 61 24.15 -24.99 6.47
C LEU A 61 25.49 -25.46 5.90
N HIS A 62 26.46 -25.72 6.78
CA HIS A 62 27.46 -26.74 6.54
C HIS A 62 27.45 -27.67 7.75
N HIS A 63 26.92 -28.87 7.51
CA HIS A 63 27.01 -30.02 8.41
C HIS A 63 28.48 -30.32 8.71
N GLY A 64 28.80 -30.43 10.00
CA GLY A 64 29.93 -31.23 10.49
C GLY A 64 29.48 -32.64 10.80
#